data_AF-A0A235CK85-F1
#
_entry.id   AF-A0A235CK85-F1
#
_cell.length_a   1.000
_cell.length_b   1.000
_cell.length_c   1.000
_cell.angle_alpha   90.00
_cell.angle_beta   90.00
_cell.angle_gamma   90.00
#
_symmetry.space_group_name_H-M   'P 1'
#
loop_
_entity.id
_entity.type
_entity.pdbx_description
1 polymer ?
#
loop_
_entity_poly.entity_id
_entity_poly.type
_entity_poly.pdbx_seq_one_letter_code
_entity_poly.pdbx_strand_id
1 'polypeptide(L)'
;MTRIKKARTPGRIGARKENRETAEQSRERKRKAKRKGLAPGSRHNVEGGTQGGKPQKPSQDPRLGSRKPVALVQEDNTREQAVVARARPVPTPQLTPEQELEALENNERLNTLLDRVEDGDKLSKEDKVWLDRTLARHQQLLEQLGLLDEDEEEGDGEPGDDLWERFMDAELDPAQYREEEDKS
;
A
#
# COMPACT_ATOMS: atom_id res chain seq x y z
N MET A 1 6.48 39.03 -33.21
CA MET A 1 5.68 39.88 -32.29
C MET A 1 4.25 39.36 -32.23
N THR A 2 3.76 38.82 -31.12
CA THR A 2 2.30 38.60 -30.94
C THR A 2 1.91 38.58 -29.47
N ARG A 3 1.56 39.74 -28.90
CA ARG A 3 0.94 39.84 -27.57
C ARG A 3 -0.54 40.19 -27.73
N ILE A 4 -1.42 39.19 -27.64
CA ILE A 4 -2.87 39.41 -27.60
C ILE A 4 -3.25 39.78 -26.16
N LYS A 5 -3.71 41.01 -25.95
CA LYS A 5 -4.18 41.48 -24.63
C LYS A 5 -5.65 41.05 -24.44
N LYS A 6 -5.95 40.43 -23.29
CA LYS A 6 -7.32 40.13 -22.87
C LYS A 6 -8.02 41.43 -22.47
N ALA A 7 -9.04 41.83 -23.23
CA ALA A 7 -9.91 42.95 -22.87
C ALA A 7 -11.06 42.45 -21.98
N ARG A 8 -11.48 43.28 -21.00
CA ARG A 8 -12.65 43.00 -20.16
C ARG A 8 -13.87 43.68 -20.79
N THR A 9 -14.95 42.93 -20.98
CA THR A 9 -16.23 43.49 -21.42
C THR A 9 -16.73 44.47 -20.37
N PRO A 10 -17.03 45.74 -20.72
CA PRO A 10 -17.58 46.69 -19.76
C PRO A 10 -18.96 46.21 -19.30
N GLY A 11 -19.21 46.28 -17.99
CA GLY A 11 -20.51 45.96 -17.41
C GLY A 11 -21.58 46.92 -17.90
N ARG A 12 -22.85 46.50 -17.85
CA ARG A 12 -23.97 47.37 -18.23
C ARG A 12 -24.06 48.54 -17.25
N ILE A 13 -24.02 49.76 -17.78
CA ILE A 13 -24.17 51.00 -17.02
C ILE A 13 -25.67 51.29 -16.90
N GLY A 14 -26.26 50.91 -15.76
CA GLY A 14 -27.64 51.27 -15.40
C GLY A 14 -28.64 50.09 -15.38
N ALA A 15 -29.73 50.30 -14.64
CA ALA A 15 -30.83 49.34 -14.55
C ALA A 15 -31.57 49.27 -15.89
N ARG A 16 -31.82 48.05 -16.37
CA ARG A 16 -32.65 47.83 -17.56
C ARG A 16 -34.08 48.26 -17.26
N LYS A 17 -34.73 48.92 -18.21
CA LYS A 17 -36.19 49.13 -18.14
C LYS A 17 -36.87 47.77 -18.32
N GLU A 18 -37.54 47.31 -17.27
CA GLU A 18 -38.30 46.07 -17.23
C GLU A 18 -39.79 46.43 -17.28
N ASN A 19 -40.61 45.57 -17.90
CA ASN A 19 -42.07 45.73 -17.88
C ASN A 19 -42.61 45.42 -16.47
N ARG A 20 -43.82 45.90 -16.16
CA ARG A 20 -44.42 45.73 -14.82
C ARG A 20 -44.53 44.25 -14.43
N GLU A 21 -44.96 43.41 -15.36
CA GLU A 21 -45.09 41.97 -15.16
C GLU A 21 -43.75 41.30 -14.86
N THR A 22 -42.70 41.62 -15.61
CA THR A 22 -41.33 41.10 -15.37
C THR A 22 -40.76 41.54 -14.03
N ALA A 23 -41.10 42.76 -13.59
CA ALA A 23 -40.70 43.27 -12.27
C ALA A 23 -41.42 42.53 -11.13
N GLU A 24 -42.71 42.23 -11.28
CA GLU A 24 -43.50 41.47 -10.31
C GLU A 24 -43.02 40.02 -10.21
N GLN A 25 -42.80 39.35 -11.35
CA GLN A 25 -42.21 38.00 -11.38
C GLN A 25 -40.83 37.94 -10.71
N SER A 26 -39.99 38.97 -10.93
CA SER A 26 -38.68 39.06 -10.29
C SER A 26 -38.78 39.22 -8.77
N ARG A 27 -39.75 39.98 -8.28
CA ARG A 27 -40.03 40.15 -6.84
C ARG A 27 -40.53 38.84 -6.23
N GLU A 28 -41.38 38.11 -6.93
CA GLU A 28 -41.90 36.82 -6.48
C GLU A 28 -40.82 35.73 -6.42
N ARG A 29 -39.96 35.65 -7.44
CA ARG A 29 -38.77 34.78 -7.42
C ARG A 29 -37.87 35.08 -6.22
N LYS A 30 -37.63 36.37 -5.92
CA LYS A 30 -36.87 36.79 -4.73
C LYS A 30 -37.55 36.39 -3.42
N ARG A 31 -38.88 36.52 -3.31
CA ARG A 31 -39.64 36.08 -2.12
C ARG A 31 -39.55 34.56 -1.93
N LYS A 32 -39.69 33.79 -3.01
CA LYS A 32 -39.58 32.32 -2.98
C LYS A 32 -38.16 31.86 -2.60
N ALA A 33 -37.13 32.53 -3.13
CA ALA A 33 -35.73 32.27 -2.80
C ALA A 33 -35.36 32.64 -1.35
N LYS A 34 -36.00 33.66 -0.75
CA LYS A 34 -35.80 33.98 0.67
C LYS A 34 -36.38 32.94 1.62
N ARG A 35 -37.50 32.31 1.25
CA ARG A 35 -38.19 31.32 2.09
C ARG A 35 -37.53 29.93 2.02
N LYS A 36 -36.87 29.63 0.90
CA LYS A 36 -36.06 28.42 0.75
C LYS A 36 -34.65 28.74 1.24
N GLY A 37 -34.29 28.27 2.44
CA GLY A 37 -32.90 28.31 2.89
C GLY A 37 -31.97 27.64 1.86
N LEU A 38 -30.66 27.92 1.96
CA LEU A 38 -29.67 27.20 1.14
C LEU A 38 -29.84 25.70 1.37
N ALA A 39 -29.65 24.90 0.31
CA ALA A 39 -29.74 23.46 0.43
C ALA A 39 -28.77 22.97 1.53
N PRO A 40 -29.22 22.11 2.45
CA PRO A 40 -28.33 21.51 3.44
C PRO A 40 -27.18 20.81 2.69
N GLY A 41 -25.94 21.06 3.10
CA GLY A 41 -24.74 20.52 2.44
C GLY A 41 -24.10 21.42 1.37
N SER A 42 -24.66 22.58 1.00
CA SER A 42 -24.08 23.48 -0.02
C SER A 42 -22.67 24.03 0.31
N ARG A 43 -22.26 24.02 1.59
CA ARG A 43 -20.91 24.47 1.99
C ARG A 43 -19.83 23.40 1.82
N HIS A 44 -20.21 22.13 1.76
CA HIS A 44 -19.31 20.98 1.68
C HIS A 44 -19.44 20.22 0.36
N ASN A 45 -20.56 20.37 -0.34
CA ASN A 45 -20.75 19.84 -1.67
C ASN A 45 -20.26 20.88 -2.68
N VAL A 46 -19.00 20.74 -3.11
CA VAL A 46 -18.54 21.36 -4.34
C VAL A 46 -19.39 20.72 -5.44
N GLU A 47 -20.50 21.36 -5.80
CA GLU A 47 -21.25 21.02 -7.01
C GLU A 47 -20.26 21.10 -8.18
N GLY A 48 -19.76 19.94 -8.60
CA GLY A 48 -19.06 19.78 -9.85
C GLY A 48 -20.03 20.17 -10.95
N GLY A 49 -19.99 21.44 -11.35
CA GLY A 49 -20.83 21.98 -12.40
C GLY A 49 -20.69 21.09 -13.64
N THR A 50 -21.75 20.39 -13.98
CA THR A 50 -21.88 19.62 -15.22
C THR A 50 -22.07 20.60 -16.38
N GLN A 51 -21.02 21.35 -16.70
CA GLN A 51 -20.91 22.04 -17.98
C GLN A 51 -20.11 21.14 -18.91
N GLY A 52 -20.82 20.55 -19.87
CA GLY A 52 -20.23 19.77 -20.94
C GLY A 52 -19.16 20.57 -21.67
N GLY A 53 -17.96 20.01 -21.76
CA GLY A 53 -16.87 20.58 -22.53
C GLY A 53 -15.50 20.30 -21.96
N LYS A 54 -14.98 19.11 -22.27
CA LYS A 54 -13.60 18.63 -22.04
C LYS A 54 -13.24 18.39 -20.56
N PRO A 55 -12.51 17.30 -20.23
CA PRO A 55 -12.05 17.05 -18.87
C PRO A 55 -11.05 18.13 -18.47
N GLN A 56 -11.51 19.19 -17.81
CA GLN A 56 -10.63 20.09 -17.11
C GLN A 56 -10.07 19.34 -15.91
N LYS A 57 -8.74 19.24 -15.86
CA LYS A 57 -8.01 18.65 -14.75
C LYS A 57 -8.48 19.31 -13.44
N PRO A 58 -8.83 18.53 -12.40
CA PRO A 58 -9.25 19.11 -11.13
C PRO A 58 -8.15 20.02 -10.59
N SER A 59 -8.55 21.16 -10.01
CA SER A 59 -7.61 22.06 -9.34
C SER A 59 -6.99 21.31 -8.16
N GLN A 60 -5.73 20.91 -8.31
CA GLN A 60 -4.96 20.35 -7.21
C GLN A 60 -4.50 21.50 -6.29
N ASP A 61 -4.48 21.23 -4.98
CA ASP A 61 -3.98 22.17 -3.98
C ASP A 61 -2.51 22.53 -4.28
N PRO A 62 -2.14 23.82 -4.39
CA PRO A 62 -0.75 24.25 -4.59
C PRO A 62 0.23 23.73 -3.53
N ARG A 63 -0.25 23.38 -2.33
CA ARG A 63 0.57 22.81 -1.26
C ARG A 63 0.89 21.33 -1.49
N LEU A 64 0.06 20.63 -2.25
CA LEU A 64 0.28 19.24 -2.63
C LEU A 64 1.08 19.24 -3.94
N GLY A 65 2.40 19.04 -3.83
CA GLY A 65 3.29 18.90 -4.98
C GLY A 65 2.91 17.72 -5.89
N SER A 66 3.59 17.56 -7.02
CA SER A 66 3.27 16.49 -7.97
C SER A 66 3.66 15.11 -7.42
N ARG A 67 2.70 14.35 -6.89
CA ARG A 67 2.87 12.93 -6.51
C ARG A 67 2.65 11.98 -7.70
N LYS A 68 3.01 12.41 -8.92
CA LYS A 68 2.90 11.54 -10.10
C LYS A 68 4.02 10.50 -10.04
N PRO A 69 3.73 9.20 -10.05
CA PRO A 69 4.77 8.18 -10.08
C PRO A 69 5.59 8.34 -11.36
N VAL A 70 6.91 8.30 -11.22
CA VAL A 70 7.85 8.27 -12.34
C VAL A 70 8.21 6.81 -12.57
N ALA A 71 8.13 6.34 -13.81
CA ALA A 71 8.53 4.98 -14.15
C ALA A 71 10.05 4.85 -14.00
N LEU A 72 10.52 3.81 -13.29
CA LEU A 72 11.94 3.55 -13.05
C LEU A 72 12.64 2.94 -14.28
N VAL A 73 11.89 2.43 -15.24
CA VAL A 73 12.41 1.82 -16.47
C VAL A 73 12.11 2.74 -17.64
N GLN A 74 13.14 3.05 -18.41
CA GLN A 74 13.02 3.88 -19.61
C GLN A 74 12.34 3.07 -20.72
N GLU A 75 11.03 3.26 -20.89
CA GLU A 75 10.34 2.76 -22.08
C GLU A 75 10.63 3.71 -23.24
N ASP A 76 11.56 3.29 -24.10
CA ASP A 76 11.82 3.94 -25.38
C ASP A 76 10.52 3.95 -26.19
N ASN A 77 9.90 5.14 -26.28
CA ASN A 77 8.68 5.37 -27.04
C ASN A 77 8.97 5.34 -28.55
N THR A 78 9.37 4.18 -29.05
CA THR A 78 9.38 3.89 -30.47
C THR A 78 8.04 3.25 -30.79
N ARG A 79 7.17 4.05 -31.41
CA ARG A 79 5.90 3.59 -32.00
C ARG A 79 6.21 2.62 -33.13
N GLU A 80 6.33 1.35 -32.82
CA GLU A 80 6.37 0.29 -33.82
C GLU A 80 5.10 -0.56 -33.75
N GLN A 81 4.72 -1.02 -34.93
CA GLN A 81 3.37 -1.38 -35.32
C GLN A 81 2.87 -2.63 -34.60
N ALA A 82 1.54 -2.72 -34.51
CA ALA A 82 0.78 -3.81 -33.96
C ALA A 82 1.23 -5.19 -34.51
N VAL A 83 2.09 -5.87 -33.74
CA VAL A 83 2.15 -7.32 -33.71
C VAL A 83 1.31 -7.77 -32.53
N VAL A 84 0.33 -8.62 -32.82
CA VAL A 84 -0.62 -9.21 -31.87
C VAL A 84 0.12 -9.62 -30.62
N ALA A 85 -0.08 -8.85 -29.54
CA ALA A 85 0.48 -9.14 -28.24
C ALA A 85 -0.08 -10.49 -27.80
N ARG A 86 0.73 -11.55 -27.92
CA ARG A 86 0.58 -12.71 -27.05
C ARG A 86 0.53 -12.13 -25.64
N ALA A 87 -0.60 -12.29 -24.97
CA ALA A 87 -0.80 -11.81 -23.61
C ALA A 87 0.45 -12.20 -22.82
N ARG A 88 1.24 -11.19 -22.43
CA ARG A 88 2.33 -11.40 -21.49
C ARG A 88 1.67 -12.05 -20.28
N PRO A 89 2.13 -13.23 -19.81
CA PRO A 89 1.58 -13.79 -18.61
C PRO A 89 1.73 -12.71 -17.54
N VAL A 90 0.60 -12.34 -16.94
CA VAL A 90 0.58 -11.46 -15.77
C VAL A 90 1.64 -12.03 -14.83
N PRO A 91 2.65 -11.26 -14.41
CA PRO A 91 3.63 -11.78 -13.47
C PRO A 91 2.82 -12.16 -12.24
N THR A 92 2.61 -13.46 -12.06
CA THR A 92 2.20 -13.99 -10.78
C THR A 92 3.22 -13.43 -9.79
N PRO A 93 2.79 -12.82 -8.68
CA PRO A 93 3.75 -12.35 -7.68
C PRO A 93 4.65 -13.55 -7.39
N GLN A 94 5.92 -13.45 -7.78
CA GLN A 94 6.89 -14.47 -7.43
C GLN A 94 6.92 -14.43 -5.92
N LEU A 95 6.49 -15.50 -5.28
CA LEU A 95 6.60 -15.64 -3.83
C LEU A 95 8.05 -15.32 -3.48
N THR A 96 8.25 -14.51 -2.43
CA THR A 96 9.62 -14.32 -1.94
C THR A 96 10.14 -15.68 -1.47
N PRO A 97 11.46 -15.94 -1.56
CA PRO A 97 12.01 -17.21 -1.10
C PRO A 97 11.59 -17.57 0.33
N GLU A 98 11.47 -16.56 1.21
CA GLU A 98 10.93 -16.68 2.57
C GLU A 98 9.46 -17.17 2.61
N GLN A 99 8.59 -16.60 1.77
CA GLN A 99 7.18 -17.00 1.70
C GLN A 99 7.01 -18.42 1.13
N GLU A 100 7.87 -18.81 0.19
CA GLU A 100 7.87 -20.19 -0.32
C GLU A 100 8.34 -21.18 0.75
N LEU A 101 9.36 -20.81 1.54
CA LEU A 101 9.87 -21.62 2.65
C LEU A 101 8.78 -21.81 3.72
N GLU A 102 8.16 -20.73 4.18
CA GLU A 102 7.06 -20.76 5.16
C GLU A 102 5.87 -21.61 4.66
N ALA A 103 5.55 -21.54 3.36
CA ALA A 103 4.49 -22.36 2.77
C ALA A 103 4.85 -23.85 2.72
N LEU A 104 6.13 -24.20 2.55
CA LEU A 104 6.61 -25.58 2.60
C LEU A 104 6.57 -26.14 4.02
N GLU A 105 7.04 -25.38 5.01
CA GLU A 105 7.04 -25.76 6.43
C GLU A 105 5.61 -25.96 6.97
N ASN A 106 4.66 -25.12 6.54
CA ASN A 106 3.25 -25.23 6.91
C ASN A 106 2.46 -26.25 6.07
N ASN A 107 3.10 -27.04 5.21
CA ASN A 107 2.40 -27.98 4.35
C ASN A 107 1.97 -29.25 5.11
N GLU A 108 0.66 -29.45 5.26
CA GLU A 108 0.09 -30.62 5.95
C GLU A 108 0.55 -31.96 5.34
N ARG A 109 0.71 -32.03 4.01
CA ARG A 109 1.18 -33.26 3.35
C ARG A 109 2.63 -33.55 3.71
N LEU A 110 3.50 -32.53 3.77
CA LEU A 110 4.89 -32.73 4.16
C LEU A 110 4.97 -33.27 5.59
N ASN A 111 4.28 -32.63 6.52
CA ASN A 111 4.28 -33.00 7.94
C ASN A 111 3.76 -34.42 8.16
N THR A 112 2.61 -34.76 7.57
CA THR A 112 2.06 -36.14 7.68
C THR A 112 2.95 -37.22 7.07
N LEU A 113 3.77 -36.90 6.06
CA LEU A 113 4.73 -37.86 5.50
C LEU A 113 5.95 -38.01 6.41
N LEU A 114 6.42 -36.92 7.04
CA LEU A 114 7.50 -36.95 8.02
C LEU A 114 7.10 -37.76 9.26
N ASP A 115 5.92 -37.52 9.83
CA ASP A 115 5.40 -38.27 10.99
C ASP A 115 5.41 -39.79 10.71
N ARG A 116 4.99 -40.21 9.50
CA ARG A 116 5.01 -41.62 9.09
C ARG A 116 6.42 -42.18 8.96
N VAL A 117 7.38 -41.37 8.49
CA VAL A 117 8.80 -41.79 8.46
C VAL A 117 9.29 -42.01 9.89
N GLU A 118 8.94 -41.13 10.82
CA GLU A 118 9.31 -41.22 12.24
C GLU A 118 8.68 -42.45 12.91
N ASP A 119 7.41 -42.74 12.61
CA ASP A 119 6.71 -43.95 13.04
C ASP A 119 7.29 -45.25 12.42
N GLY A 120 8.18 -45.13 11.43
CA GLY A 120 8.81 -46.25 10.74
C GLY A 120 7.97 -46.89 9.64
N ASP A 121 6.89 -46.23 9.20
CA ASP A 121 6.01 -46.71 8.15
C ASP A 121 6.67 -46.68 6.77
N LYS A 122 6.30 -47.67 5.92
CA LYS A 122 6.84 -47.77 4.56
C LYS A 122 6.05 -46.87 3.60
N LEU A 123 6.66 -45.74 3.23
CA LEU A 123 6.11 -44.87 2.19
C LEU A 123 6.12 -45.51 0.79
N SER A 124 5.15 -45.10 -0.02
CA SER A 124 5.09 -45.42 -1.45
C SER A 124 6.28 -44.82 -2.20
N LYS A 125 6.60 -45.35 -3.39
CA LYS A 125 7.72 -44.81 -4.20
C LYS A 125 7.46 -43.37 -4.64
N GLU A 126 6.21 -43.04 -4.92
CA GLU A 126 5.81 -41.70 -5.35
C GLU A 126 5.94 -40.69 -4.22
N ASP A 127 5.52 -41.06 -3.01
CA ASP A 127 5.64 -40.18 -1.84
C ASP A 127 7.09 -39.96 -1.42
N LYS A 128 7.96 -40.97 -1.53
CA LYS A 128 9.40 -40.81 -1.29
C LYS A 128 10.03 -39.82 -2.25
N VAL A 129 9.78 -39.97 -3.55
CA VAL A 129 10.32 -39.05 -4.57
C VAL A 129 9.79 -37.63 -4.36
N TRP A 130 8.53 -37.50 -3.96
CA TRP A 130 7.95 -36.19 -3.64
C TRP A 130 8.59 -35.57 -2.39
N LEU A 131 8.79 -36.36 -1.33
CA LEU A 131 9.44 -35.93 -0.09
C LEU A 131 10.87 -35.47 -0.37
N ASP A 132 11.67 -36.29 -1.05
CA ASP A 132 13.06 -36.00 -1.40
C ASP A 132 13.16 -34.71 -2.22
N ARG A 133 12.27 -34.52 -3.21
CA ARG A 133 12.21 -33.29 -4.02
C ARG A 133 11.87 -32.07 -3.17
N THR A 134 10.92 -32.21 -2.24
CA THR A 134 10.48 -31.12 -1.38
C THR A 134 11.58 -30.72 -0.40
N LEU A 135 12.28 -31.68 0.21
CA LEU A 135 13.43 -31.43 1.07
C LEU A 135 14.59 -30.78 0.32
N ALA A 136 14.88 -31.23 -0.91
CA ALA A 136 15.91 -30.59 -1.74
C ALA A 136 15.55 -29.13 -2.09
N ARG A 137 14.27 -28.85 -2.34
CA ARG A 137 13.79 -27.47 -2.56
C ARG A 137 13.91 -26.63 -1.30
N HIS A 138 13.58 -27.19 -0.13
CA HIS A 138 13.73 -26.53 1.16
C HIS A 138 15.19 -26.14 1.43
N GLN A 139 16.14 -27.05 1.21
CA GLN A 139 17.58 -26.75 1.33
C GLN A 139 18.02 -25.63 0.39
N GLN A 140 17.58 -25.65 -0.87
CA GLN A 140 17.88 -24.59 -1.82
C GLN A 140 17.34 -23.22 -1.36
N LEU A 141 16.17 -23.18 -0.74
CA LEU A 141 15.60 -21.94 -0.21
C LEU A 141 16.39 -21.41 0.98
N LEU A 142 16.85 -22.30 1.87
CA LEU A 142 17.73 -21.92 2.98
C LEU A 142 19.07 -21.36 2.48
N GLU A 143 19.69 -21.99 1.48
CA GLU A 143 20.92 -21.51 0.84
C GLU A 143 20.72 -20.13 0.18
N GLN A 144 19.60 -19.93 -0.54
CA GLN A 144 19.27 -18.64 -1.14
C GLN A 144 19.07 -17.51 -0.12
N LEU A 145 18.62 -17.85 1.08
CA LEU A 145 18.44 -16.92 2.18
C LEU A 145 19.72 -16.74 3.02
N GLY A 146 20.77 -17.52 2.77
CA GLY A 146 22.00 -17.49 3.56
C GLY A 146 21.83 -18.04 4.98
N LEU A 147 20.85 -18.94 5.21
CA LEU A 147 20.65 -19.63 6.50
C LEU A 147 21.43 -20.94 6.61
N LEU A 148 22.08 -21.37 5.52
CA LEU A 148 22.91 -22.56 5.45
C LEU A 148 24.37 -22.12 5.54
N ASP A 149 24.83 -21.74 6.73
CA ASP A 149 26.19 -21.24 6.96
C ASP A 149 27.23 -22.32 6.62
N GLU A 150 27.83 -22.22 5.43
CA GLU A 150 29.11 -22.88 5.10
C GLU A 150 30.25 -21.87 4.87
N ASP A 151 29.94 -20.57 4.74
CA ASP A 151 30.91 -19.49 4.47
C ASP A 151 30.92 -18.38 5.53
N GLU A 152 30.37 -18.59 6.74
CA GLU A 152 30.66 -17.68 7.85
C GLU A 152 32.02 -18.07 8.44
N GLU A 153 33.04 -17.46 7.85
CA GLU A 153 34.39 -17.29 8.37
C GLU A 153 34.35 -17.21 9.91
N GLU A 154 35.08 -18.12 10.54
CA GLU A 154 35.38 -18.20 11.97
C GLU A 154 35.94 -16.85 12.46
N GLY A 155 35.03 -15.90 12.69
CA GLY A 155 35.27 -14.50 13.01
C GLY A 155 34.83 -14.21 14.43
N ASP A 156 35.75 -14.48 15.36
CA ASP A 156 35.97 -13.71 16.58
C ASP A 156 34.73 -13.15 17.33
N GLY A 157 34.11 -14.03 18.13
CA GLY A 157 33.39 -13.64 19.35
C GLY A 157 31.92 -13.30 19.13
N GLU A 158 31.04 -14.27 19.43
CA GLU A 158 29.60 -14.07 19.51
C GLU A 158 29.24 -12.87 20.42
N PRO A 159 28.66 -11.78 19.87
CA PRO A 159 28.11 -10.69 20.68
C PRO A 159 26.80 -11.09 21.39
N GLY A 160 26.29 -12.31 21.17
CA GLY A 160 25.07 -12.84 21.75
C GLY A 160 25.21 -13.26 23.22
N ASP A 161 26.35 -13.87 23.58
CA ASP A 161 26.62 -14.32 24.95
C ASP A 161 26.71 -13.13 25.93
N ASP A 162 27.35 -12.04 25.53
CA ASP A 162 27.44 -10.79 26.31
C ASP A 162 26.06 -10.15 26.56
N LEU A 163 25.11 -10.28 25.61
CA LEU A 163 23.76 -9.75 25.75
C LEU A 163 22.89 -10.61 26.66
N TRP A 164 23.05 -11.94 26.59
CA TRP A 164 22.33 -12.89 27.42
C TRP A 164 22.85 -12.88 28.86
N GLU A 165 24.17 -12.80 29.04
CA GLU A 165 24.82 -12.66 30.33
C GLU A 165 24.49 -11.30 30.97
N ARG A 166 24.52 -10.19 30.20
CA ARG A 166 24.06 -8.88 30.71
C ARG A 166 22.58 -8.88 31.09
N PHE A 167 21.72 -9.62 30.40
CA PHE A 167 20.31 -9.73 30.75
C PHE A 167 20.10 -10.52 32.05
N MET A 168 20.84 -11.62 32.24
CA MET A 168 20.82 -12.41 33.47
C MET A 168 21.44 -11.68 34.67
N ASP A 169 22.50 -10.91 34.44
CA ASP A 169 23.15 -10.11 35.49
C ASP A 169 22.36 -8.84 35.84
N ALA A 170 21.50 -8.33 34.95
CA ALA A 170 20.83 -7.06 35.14
C ALA A 170 19.67 -7.08 36.14
N GLU A 171 19.08 -8.21 36.53
CA GLU A 171 17.90 -8.20 37.41
C GLU A 171 17.70 -9.50 38.20
N LEU A 172 18.11 -9.50 39.48
CA LEU A 172 17.21 -9.66 40.64
C LEU A 172 18.03 -9.65 41.95
N ASP A 173 18.20 -8.49 42.59
CA ASP A 173 18.67 -8.43 43.98
C ASP A 173 17.46 -8.54 44.93
N PRO A 174 17.20 -9.73 45.53
CA PRO A 174 16.06 -9.94 46.42
C PRO A 174 16.15 -9.14 47.74
N ALA A 175 17.28 -8.49 48.03
CA ALA A 175 17.44 -7.66 49.22
C ALA A 175 16.68 -6.33 49.12
N GLN A 176 16.35 -5.86 47.91
CA GLN A 176 15.61 -4.60 47.70
C GLN A 176 14.13 -4.67 48.11
N TYR A 177 13.59 -5.87 48.36
CA TYR A 177 12.18 -6.12 48.70
C TYR A 177 11.98 -6.78 50.07
N ARG A 178 13.03 -6.96 50.88
CA ARG A 178 12.84 -7.33 52.29
C ARG A 178 12.46 -6.07 53.05
N GLU A 179 11.16 -5.82 53.19
CA GLU A 179 10.63 -4.89 54.18
C GLU A 179 11.24 -5.23 55.55
N GLU A 180 12.00 -4.30 56.11
CA GLU A 180 12.44 -4.36 57.50
C GLU A 180 11.19 -4.44 58.37
N GLU A 181 10.92 -5.64 58.92
CA GLU A 181 9.89 -5.81 59.95
C GLU A 181 10.27 -4.93 61.15
N ASP A 182 9.56 -3.80 61.28
CA ASP A 182 9.59 -2.93 62.46
C ASP A 182 9.29 -3.77 63.72
N LYS A 183 10.35 -4.15 64.43
CA LYS A 183 10.30 -4.75 65.76
C LYS A 183 9.70 -3.73 66.73
N SER A 184 8.47 -3.99 67.16
CA SER A 184 7.87 -3.40 68.38
C SER A 184 8.40 -4.07 69.63
#